data_AF-A0A3D2JE65-F1
#
_entry.id   AF-A0A3D2JE65-F1
#
_cell.length_a   1.000
_cell.length_b   1.000
_cell.length_c   1.000
_cell.angle_alpha   90.00
_cell.angle_beta   90.00
_cell.angle_gamma   90.00
#
_symmetry.space_group_name_H-M   'P 1'
#
loop_
_entity.id
_entity.type
_entity.pdbx_description
1 polymer ?
#
loop_
_entity_poly.entity_id
_entity_poly.type
_entity_poly.pdbx_seq_one_letter_code
_entity_poly.pdbx_strand_id
1 'polypeptide(L)'
;MKTIQTTRQKEQPHLVHVSLHKNVALRKQYVATIPTWRRPIVGYTATIPITAFDVVSTLTLQHMLGHVYFPGAFSFLTITIVALIWGVGPSLFAILLCMLALDYFIIPPIGQFAFHDIIGTLQLIPFFLTGLVISLITAQRERARLRSLAAEQDLQSYADELETTNTHLEAVNRQLKDTDQLKDRFLSIASHELKTPITSIRGQAQLALRRLAKQKMKTQELNEMHSTLEKINEQTTRLTTLVDELLDVSSIRSGKIQLHKRE
;
A
#
# COMPACT_ATOMS: atom_id res chain seq x y z
N MET A 1 -14.13 -43.93 3.39
CA MET A 1 -13.94 -43.42 2.01
C MET A 1 -14.37 -41.95 2.01
N LYS A 2 -13.39 -41.03 1.98
CA LYS A 2 -13.59 -39.57 2.06
C LYS A 2 -13.84 -39.04 0.65
N THR A 3 -15.01 -38.44 0.41
CA THR A 3 -15.27 -37.65 -0.80
C THR A 3 -15.04 -36.19 -0.45
N ILE A 4 -13.97 -35.64 -1.01
CA ILE A 4 -13.53 -34.26 -0.90
C ILE A 4 -14.47 -33.40 -1.74
N GLN A 5 -15.31 -32.57 -1.11
CA GLN A 5 -16.01 -31.50 -1.81
C GLN A 5 -15.08 -30.31 -1.95
N THR A 6 -14.69 -30.04 -3.19
CA THR A 6 -13.90 -28.89 -3.61
C THR A 6 -14.75 -27.62 -3.51
N THR A 7 -14.43 -26.77 -2.55
CA THR A 7 -14.92 -25.39 -2.46
C THR A 7 -14.34 -24.60 -3.64
N ARG A 8 -15.10 -24.51 -4.74
CA ARG A 8 -14.73 -23.68 -5.90
C ARG A 8 -14.90 -22.21 -5.53
N GLN A 9 -13.78 -21.61 -5.20
CA GLN A 9 -13.53 -20.20 -4.95
C GLN A 9 -14.19 -19.34 -6.05
N LYS A 10 -15.21 -18.58 -5.65
CA LYS A 10 -15.93 -17.62 -6.50
C LYS A 10 -15.01 -16.40 -6.65
N GLU A 11 -14.29 -16.32 -7.76
CA GLU A 11 -13.44 -15.19 -8.12
C GLU A 11 -14.24 -13.88 -8.10
N GLN A 12 -13.63 -12.87 -7.49
CA GLN A 12 -14.20 -11.57 -7.19
C GLN A 12 -14.36 -10.70 -8.45
N PRO A 13 -15.59 -10.34 -8.88
CA PRO A 13 -15.79 -9.41 -10.00
C PRO A 13 -15.54 -7.93 -9.63
N HIS A 14 -15.31 -7.61 -8.34
CA HIS A 14 -15.22 -6.22 -7.87
C HIS A 14 -13.84 -5.56 -8.08
N LEU A 15 -12.74 -6.32 -8.10
CA LEU A 15 -11.39 -5.76 -8.25
C LEU A 15 -11.10 -5.28 -9.69
N VAL A 16 -11.66 -5.97 -10.69
CA VAL A 16 -11.39 -5.68 -12.11
C VAL A 16 -11.98 -4.31 -12.50
N HIS A 17 -13.18 -3.99 -12.04
CA HIS A 17 -13.85 -2.73 -12.38
C HIS A 17 -13.14 -1.50 -11.78
N VAL A 18 -12.60 -1.62 -10.56
CA VAL A 18 -11.83 -0.54 -9.91
C VAL A 18 -10.52 -0.27 -10.67
N SER A 19 -9.81 -1.33 -11.10
CA SER A 19 -8.55 -1.19 -11.84
C SER A 19 -8.71 -0.51 -13.21
N LEU A 20 -9.82 -0.76 -13.94
CA LEU A 20 -10.07 -0.17 -15.25
C LEU A 20 -10.32 1.34 -15.19
N HIS A 21 -11.15 1.79 -14.24
CA HIS A 21 -11.39 3.23 -14.04
C HIS A 21 -10.13 3.94 -13.55
N LYS A 22 -9.33 3.30 -12.68
CA LYS A 22 -8.05 3.83 -12.17
C LYS A 22 -7.07 4.03 -13.32
N ASN A 23 -6.85 3.04 -14.19
CA ASN A 23 -5.96 3.14 -15.36
C ASN A 23 -6.36 4.25 -16.35
N VAL A 24 -7.66 4.49 -16.55
CA VAL A 24 -8.16 5.57 -17.42
C VAL A 24 -7.92 6.95 -16.80
N ALA A 25 -8.07 7.08 -15.48
CA ALA A 25 -7.79 8.33 -14.76
C ALA A 25 -6.29 8.70 -14.83
N LEU A 26 -5.40 7.71 -14.70
CA LEU A 26 -3.95 7.92 -14.77
C LEU A 26 -3.47 8.34 -16.14
N ARG A 27 -4.03 7.74 -17.20
CA ARG A 27 -3.74 8.19 -18.56
C ARG A 27 -4.19 9.63 -18.79
N LYS A 28 -5.36 10.04 -18.27
CA LYS A 28 -5.85 11.42 -18.36
C LYS A 28 -4.97 12.39 -17.58
N GLN A 29 -4.57 12.04 -16.36
CA GLN A 29 -3.77 12.92 -15.49
C GLN A 29 -2.34 13.11 -16.00
N TYR A 30 -1.75 12.05 -16.58
CA TYR A 30 -0.44 12.14 -17.25
C TYR A 30 -0.48 13.01 -18.51
N VAL A 31 -1.50 12.85 -19.39
CA VAL A 31 -1.64 13.72 -20.57
C VAL A 31 -1.86 15.19 -20.19
N ALA A 32 -2.44 15.45 -19.02
CA ALA A 32 -2.67 16.81 -18.52
C ALA A 32 -1.39 17.49 -17.98
N THR A 33 -0.39 16.73 -17.51
CA THR A 33 0.87 17.28 -16.98
C THR A 33 1.93 17.51 -18.06
N ILE A 34 1.73 17.00 -19.28
CA ILE A 34 2.65 17.22 -20.40
C ILE A 34 2.47 18.66 -20.92
N PRO A 35 3.56 19.46 -21.05
CA PRO A 35 3.48 20.81 -21.61
C PRO A 35 2.82 20.77 -23.00
N THR A 36 2.01 21.77 -23.32
CA THR A 36 1.15 21.80 -24.52
C THR A 36 1.92 21.56 -25.83
N TRP A 37 3.19 21.97 -25.89
CA TRP A 37 4.11 21.76 -27.02
C TRP A 37 4.51 20.30 -27.25
N ARG A 38 4.43 19.44 -26.23
CA ARG A 38 4.74 18.00 -26.29
C ARG A 38 3.52 17.13 -26.61
N ARG A 39 2.35 17.72 -26.91
CA ARG A 39 1.18 16.96 -27.35
C ARG A 39 1.44 16.30 -28.70
N PRO A 40 0.99 15.05 -28.92
CA PRO A 40 1.30 14.31 -30.15
C PRO A 40 0.78 15.00 -31.42
N ILE A 41 -0.32 15.77 -31.32
CA ILE A 41 -0.89 16.54 -32.45
C ILE A 41 0.11 17.59 -32.96
N VAL A 42 0.83 18.26 -32.05
CA VAL A 42 1.85 19.26 -32.40
C VAL A 42 3.03 18.62 -33.12
N GLY A 43 3.33 17.35 -32.79
CA GLY A 43 4.39 16.59 -33.45
C GLY A 43 4.16 16.40 -34.94
N TYR A 44 2.92 16.09 -35.37
CA TYR A 44 2.61 15.91 -36.79
C TYR A 44 2.83 17.19 -37.61
N THR A 45 2.40 18.34 -37.08
CA THR A 45 2.59 19.63 -37.76
C THR A 45 4.04 20.09 -37.74
N ALA A 46 4.77 19.83 -36.64
CA ALA A 46 6.19 20.18 -36.51
C ALA A 46 7.10 19.30 -37.38
N THR A 47 6.68 18.08 -37.72
CA THR A 47 7.49 17.17 -38.55
C THR A 47 7.73 17.75 -39.95
N ILE A 48 6.74 18.42 -40.55
CA ILE A 48 6.84 18.98 -41.91
C ILE A 48 7.99 19.99 -42.06
N PRO A 49 8.08 21.08 -41.27
CA PRO A 49 9.19 22.03 -41.38
C PRO A 49 10.53 21.43 -40.96
N ILE A 50 10.55 20.47 -40.03
CA ILE A 50 11.79 19.77 -39.63
C ILE A 50 12.31 18.92 -40.80
N THR A 51 11.44 18.16 -41.48
CA THR A 51 11.84 17.39 -42.67
C THR A 51 12.25 18.31 -43.82
N ALA A 52 11.60 19.46 -44.01
CA ALA A 52 12.05 20.43 -45.01
C ALA A 52 13.47 20.95 -44.72
N PHE A 53 13.74 21.28 -43.45
CA PHE A 53 15.07 21.68 -43.00
C PHE A 53 16.11 20.56 -43.20
N ASP A 54 15.76 19.33 -42.84
CA ASP A 54 16.56 18.11 -43.04
C ASP A 54 17.02 17.94 -44.50
N VAL A 55 16.09 18.10 -45.45
CA VAL A 55 16.37 18.00 -46.89
C VAL A 55 17.30 19.13 -47.33
N VAL A 56 17.02 20.38 -46.94
CA VAL A 56 17.85 21.54 -47.29
C VAL A 56 19.27 21.40 -46.73
N SER A 57 19.41 20.98 -45.47
CA SER A 57 20.70 20.70 -44.84
C SER A 57 21.44 19.58 -45.57
N THR A 58 20.74 18.53 -46.01
CA THR A 58 21.39 17.42 -46.73
C THR A 58 21.87 17.85 -48.12
N LEU A 59 21.06 18.60 -48.87
CA LEU A 59 21.42 19.11 -50.21
C LEU A 59 22.57 20.12 -50.16
N THR A 60 22.55 21.04 -49.20
CA THR A 60 23.64 22.02 -49.01
C THR A 60 24.95 21.32 -48.66
N LEU A 61 24.90 20.29 -47.81
CA LEU A 61 26.08 19.50 -47.47
C LEU A 61 26.60 18.70 -48.68
N GLN A 62 25.71 18.10 -49.47
CA GLN A 62 26.08 17.39 -50.69
C GLN A 62 26.79 18.31 -51.68
N HIS A 63 26.31 19.54 -51.84
CA HIS A 63 26.95 20.53 -52.70
C HIS A 63 28.36 20.94 -52.22
N MET A 64 28.57 20.98 -50.89
CA MET A 64 29.85 21.38 -50.29
C MET A 64 30.88 20.24 -50.21
N LEU A 65 30.47 18.99 -49.98
CA LEU A 65 31.37 17.86 -49.65
C LEU A 65 31.52 16.80 -50.76
N GLY A 66 30.82 16.92 -51.89
CA GLY A 66 31.10 16.18 -53.13
C GLY A 66 30.92 14.66 -53.05
N HIS A 67 31.91 13.92 -52.57
CA HIS A 67 32.03 12.45 -52.70
C HIS A 67 31.89 11.65 -51.41
N VAL A 68 31.94 12.27 -50.22
CA VAL A 68 31.80 11.57 -48.93
C VAL A 68 30.50 12.01 -48.26
N TYR A 69 29.38 11.39 -48.63
CA TYR A 69 28.12 11.59 -47.94
C TYR A 69 27.36 10.27 -47.76
N PHE A 70 26.74 10.10 -46.59
CA PHE A 70 25.78 9.03 -46.31
C PHE A 70 24.37 9.61 -46.48
N PRO A 71 23.67 9.33 -47.59
CA PRO A 71 22.35 9.91 -47.82
C PRO A 71 21.39 9.35 -46.75
N GLY A 72 20.80 10.25 -45.96
CA GLY A 72 19.89 9.91 -44.85
C GLY A 72 20.44 10.04 -43.43
N ALA A 73 21.71 10.44 -43.24
CA ALA A 73 22.28 10.63 -41.90
C ALA A 73 21.52 11.67 -41.06
N PHE A 74 21.18 12.82 -41.64
CA PHE A 74 20.36 13.83 -40.98
C PHE A 74 18.94 13.33 -40.73
N SER A 75 18.38 12.58 -41.67
CA SER A 75 17.02 12.04 -41.55
C SER A 75 16.88 11.09 -40.35
N PHE A 76 17.92 10.32 -40.00
CA PHE A 76 17.94 9.53 -38.77
C PHE A 76 17.94 10.39 -37.50
N LEU A 77 18.72 11.48 -37.49
CA LEU A 77 18.73 12.42 -36.38
C LEU A 77 17.35 13.08 -36.22
N THR A 78 16.74 13.50 -37.32
CA THR A 78 15.40 14.06 -37.38
C THR A 78 14.36 13.09 -36.80
N ILE A 79 14.33 11.83 -37.26
CA ILE A 79 13.42 10.81 -36.73
C ILE A 79 13.64 10.57 -35.24
N THR A 80 14.90 10.53 -34.80
CA THR A 80 15.25 10.32 -33.39
C THR A 80 14.75 11.48 -32.51
N ILE A 81 14.97 12.72 -32.95
CA ILE A 81 14.51 13.92 -32.23
C ILE A 81 12.97 13.93 -32.15
N VAL A 82 12.28 13.69 -33.26
CA VAL A 82 10.81 13.67 -33.30
C VAL A 82 10.26 12.56 -32.39
N ALA A 83 10.87 11.36 -32.42
CA ALA A 83 10.48 10.24 -31.58
C ALA A 83 10.68 10.53 -30.08
N LEU A 84 11.81 11.13 -29.70
CA LEU A 84 12.11 11.44 -28.29
C LEU A 84 11.21 12.53 -27.69
N ILE A 85 10.77 13.49 -28.51
CA ILE A 85 9.98 14.63 -28.04
C ILE A 85 8.48 14.31 -28.07
N TRP A 86 7.97 13.73 -29.17
CA TRP A 86 6.52 13.54 -29.39
C TRP A 86 6.06 12.08 -29.43
N GLY A 87 6.96 11.11 -29.40
CA GLY A 87 6.62 9.69 -29.31
C GLY A 87 6.43 8.99 -30.66
N VAL A 88 5.75 7.84 -30.60
CA VAL A 88 5.65 6.85 -31.69
C VAL A 88 4.85 7.33 -32.89
N GLY A 89 3.72 8.02 -32.66
CA GLY A 89 2.83 8.44 -33.75
C GLY A 89 3.50 9.42 -34.71
N PRO A 90 3.99 10.57 -34.22
CA PRO A 90 4.73 11.52 -35.05
C PRO A 90 6.02 10.97 -35.65
N SER A 91 6.71 10.02 -34.98
CA SER A 91 7.90 9.41 -35.57
C SER A 91 7.59 8.50 -36.76
N LEU A 92 6.48 7.75 -36.75
CA LEU A 92 6.02 6.99 -37.92
C LEU A 92 5.71 7.91 -39.10
N PHE A 93 5.10 9.06 -38.82
CA PHE A 93 4.84 10.08 -39.85
C PHE A 93 6.14 10.69 -40.38
N ALA A 94 7.12 10.95 -39.51
CA ALA A 94 8.45 11.43 -39.91
C ALA A 94 9.20 10.42 -40.78
N ILE A 95 9.11 9.12 -40.46
CA ILE A 95 9.72 8.06 -41.29
C ILE A 95 9.14 8.08 -42.70
N LEU A 96 7.82 8.20 -42.83
CA LEU A 96 7.15 8.24 -44.14
C LEU A 96 7.56 9.49 -44.92
N LEU A 97 7.52 10.67 -44.28
CA LEU A 97 7.93 11.93 -44.91
C LEU A 97 9.40 11.93 -45.33
N CYS A 98 10.30 11.48 -44.46
CA CYS A 98 11.71 11.37 -44.78
C CYS A 98 11.96 10.31 -45.87
N MET A 99 11.25 9.18 -45.88
CA MET A 99 11.37 8.18 -46.93
C MET A 99 10.98 8.75 -48.31
N LEU A 100 9.86 9.47 -48.40
CA LEU A 100 9.45 10.16 -49.62
C LEU A 100 10.43 11.26 -50.03
N ALA A 101 10.96 11.99 -49.06
CA ALA A 101 11.94 13.05 -49.32
C ALA A 101 13.27 12.49 -49.83
N LEU A 102 13.76 11.39 -49.23
CA LEU A 102 14.96 10.70 -49.67
C LEU A 102 14.80 10.14 -51.08
N ASP A 103 13.66 9.50 -51.36
CA ASP A 103 13.36 8.91 -52.67
C ASP A 103 13.30 9.96 -53.78
N TYR A 104 12.63 11.10 -53.55
CA TYR A 104 12.42 12.11 -54.59
C TYR A 104 13.60 13.08 -54.79
N PHE A 105 14.24 13.52 -53.70
CA PHE A 105 15.23 14.60 -53.76
C PHE A 105 16.69 14.14 -53.76
N ILE A 106 16.98 12.95 -53.20
CA ILE A 106 18.37 12.57 -52.87
C ILE A 106 18.84 11.36 -53.67
N ILE A 107 18.01 10.33 -53.78
CA ILE A 107 18.35 9.10 -54.48
C ILE A 107 18.22 9.33 -56.01
N PRO A 108 19.26 9.10 -56.82
CA PRO A 108 19.16 9.21 -58.28
C PRO A 108 18.24 8.13 -58.87
N PRO A 109 17.43 8.43 -59.91
CA PRO A 109 17.29 9.70 -60.63
C PRO A 109 16.45 10.74 -59.86
N ILE A 110 17.03 11.92 -59.64
CA ILE A 110 16.39 13.01 -58.87
C ILE A 110 15.12 13.50 -59.60
N GLY A 111 14.03 13.69 -58.85
CA GLY A 111 12.76 14.20 -59.38
C GLY A 111 11.84 13.12 -59.97
N GLN A 112 12.20 11.85 -59.85
CA GLN A 112 11.33 10.71 -60.14
C GLN A 112 11.37 9.73 -58.97
N PHE A 113 10.28 8.99 -58.74
CA PHE A 113 10.27 7.97 -57.70
C PHE A 113 11.16 6.79 -58.11
N ALA A 114 12.05 6.34 -57.23
CA ALA A 114 13.12 5.38 -57.56
C ALA A 114 12.63 3.92 -57.66
N PHE A 115 11.32 3.67 -57.78
CA PHE A 115 10.73 2.32 -57.89
C PHE A 115 11.25 1.50 -59.09
N HIS A 116 11.88 2.16 -60.06
CA HIS A 116 12.46 1.51 -61.24
C HIS A 116 13.95 1.16 -61.07
N ASP A 117 14.61 1.60 -59.99
CA ASP A 117 16.02 1.32 -59.70
C ASP A 117 16.18 0.42 -58.45
N ILE A 118 17.02 -0.60 -58.60
CA ILE A 118 17.28 -1.57 -57.54
C ILE A 118 18.17 -0.98 -56.45
N ILE A 119 19.09 -0.06 -56.81
CA ILE A 119 20.03 0.55 -55.87
C ILE A 119 19.28 1.50 -54.93
N GLY A 120 18.42 2.36 -55.48
CA GLY A 120 17.56 3.25 -54.68
C GLY A 120 16.64 2.50 -53.72
N THR A 121 15.98 1.45 -54.20
CA THR A 121 15.11 0.60 -53.37
C THR A 121 15.90 -0.07 -52.23
N LEU A 122 17.11 -0.57 -52.51
CA LEU A 122 17.94 -1.24 -51.51
C LEU A 122 18.41 -0.28 -50.40
N GLN A 123 18.53 1.01 -50.70
CA GLN A 123 18.90 2.04 -49.74
C GLN A 123 17.74 2.47 -48.81
N LEU A 124 16.49 2.40 -49.27
CA LEU A 124 15.32 2.73 -48.46
C LEU A 124 14.97 1.66 -47.42
N ILE A 125 15.30 0.40 -47.67
CA ILE A 125 15.05 -0.72 -46.73
C ILE A 125 15.72 -0.50 -45.36
N PRO A 126 17.06 -0.29 -45.27
CA PRO A 126 17.71 -0.06 -43.97
C PRO A 126 17.24 1.23 -43.30
N PHE A 127 16.87 2.25 -44.08
CA PHE A 127 16.28 3.48 -43.55
C PHE A 127 14.93 3.22 -42.86
N PHE A 128 14.04 2.48 -43.52
CA PHE A 128 12.77 2.10 -42.93
C PHE A 128 12.94 1.23 -41.68
N LEU A 129 13.84 0.25 -41.71
CA LEU A 129 14.10 -0.65 -40.58
C LEU A 129 14.66 0.10 -39.35
N THR A 130 15.62 0.99 -39.54
CA THR A 130 16.19 1.79 -38.43
C THR A 130 15.16 2.77 -37.86
N GLY A 131 14.36 3.42 -38.70
CA GLY A 131 13.21 4.22 -38.27
C GLY A 131 12.22 3.41 -37.45
N LEU A 132 11.87 2.19 -37.91
CA LEU A 132 10.99 1.27 -37.20
C LEU A 132 11.55 0.91 -35.81
N VAL A 133 12.85 0.60 -35.72
CA VAL A 133 13.52 0.30 -34.45
C VAL A 133 13.45 1.49 -33.50
N ILE A 134 13.74 2.71 -33.96
CA ILE A 134 13.63 3.95 -33.15
C ILE A 134 12.19 4.13 -32.64
N SER A 135 11.20 3.89 -33.50
CA SER A 135 9.78 3.97 -33.15
C SER A 135 9.39 2.93 -32.10
N LEU A 136 9.87 1.68 -32.24
CA LEU A 136 9.64 0.60 -31.28
C LEU A 136 10.30 0.87 -29.92
N ILE A 137 11.55 1.34 -29.90
CA ILE A 137 12.24 1.72 -28.65
C ILE A 137 11.45 2.81 -27.93
N THR A 138 10.99 3.81 -28.67
CA THR A 138 10.17 4.90 -28.12
C THR A 138 8.83 4.38 -27.58
N ALA A 139 8.20 3.44 -28.28
CA ALA A 139 6.97 2.78 -27.82
C ALA A 139 7.19 2.00 -26.52
N GLN A 140 8.31 1.29 -26.41
CA GLN A 140 8.66 0.54 -25.20
C GLN A 140 8.94 1.48 -24.04
N ARG A 141 9.64 2.59 -24.28
CA ARG A 141 9.94 3.61 -23.26
C ARG A 141 8.67 4.22 -22.68
N GLU A 142 7.70 4.57 -23.53
CA GLU A 142 6.43 5.15 -23.05
C GLU A 142 5.64 4.15 -22.20
N ARG A 143 5.61 2.87 -22.61
CA ARG A 143 4.96 1.80 -21.83
C ARG A 143 5.64 1.56 -20.49
N ALA A 144 6.98 1.59 -20.44
CA ALA A 144 7.73 1.42 -19.21
C ALA A 144 7.44 2.55 -18.20
N ARG A 145 7.33 3.79 -18.69
CA ARG A 145 7.04 4.95 -17.86
C ARG A 145 5.65 4.90 -17.22
N LEU A 146 4.63 4.49 -17.99
CA LEU A 146 3.28 4.32 -17.46
C LEU A 146 3.21 3.24 -16.36
N ARG A 147 4.00 2.16 -16.49
CA ARG A 147 4.09 1.12 -15.45
C ARG A 147 4.74 1.63 -14.17
N SER A 148 5.78 2.46 -14.27
CA SER A 148 6.42 3.07 -13.10
C SER A 148 5.43 3.92 -12.30
N LEU A 149 4.65 4.74 -12.99
CA LEU A 149 3.63 5.60 -12.36
C LEU A 149 2.52 4.78 -11.69
N ALA A 150 2.05 3.72 -12.34
CA ALA A 150 1.06 2.82 -11.74
C ALA A 150 1.61 2.12 -10.49
N ALA A 151 2.85 1.63 -10.55
CA ALA A 151 3.52 0.99 -9.41
C ALA A 151 3.72 1.95 -8.23
N GLU A 152 4.13 3.20 -8.49
CA GLU A 152 4.29 4.23 -7.45
C GLU A 152 2.99 4.50 -6.71
N GLN A 153 1.87 4.55 -7.42
CA GLN A 153 0.56 4.79 -6.79
C GLN A 153 0.01 3.59 -6.04
N ASP A 154 0.22 2.38 -6.55
CA ASP A 154 -0.18 1.18 -5.84
C ASP A 154 0.61 1.07 -4.52
N LEU A 155 1.90 1.43 -4.54
CA LEU A 155 2.73 1.52 -3.34
C LEU A 155 2.25 2.61 -2.36
N GLN A 156 1.83 3.78 -2.86
CA GLN A 156 1.22 4.81 -2.02
C GLN A 156 -0.08 4.33 -1.37
N SER A 157 -0.98 3.70 -2.14
CA SER A 157 -2.23 3.19 -1.56
C SER A 157 -2.01 2.11 -0.50
N TYR A 158 -0.98 1.29 -0.68
CA TYR A 158 -0.59 0.30 0.31
C TYR A 158 -0.01 0.95 1.58
N ALA A 159 0.77 2.02 1.43
CA ALA A 159 1.29 2.78 2.57
C ALA A 159 0.15 3.42 3.39
N ASP A 160 -0.84 4.02 2.73
CA ASP A 160 -2.02 4.61 3.39
C ASP A 160 -2.86 3.54 4.14
N GLU A 161 -3.05 2.37 3.53
CA GLU A 161 -3.75 1.24 4.17
C GLU A 161 -2.99 0.74 5.41
N LEU A 162 -1.66 0.69 5.34
CA LEU A 162 -0.82 0.27 6.48
C LEU A 162 -0.89 1.29 7.63
N GLU A 163 -0.88 2.59 7.32
CA GLU A 163 -1.00 3.65 8.32
C GLU A 163 -2.37 3.62 9.03
N THR A 164 -3.45 3.48 8.26
CA THR A 164 -4.81 3.36 8.83
C THR A 164 -4.97 2.11 9.69
N THR A 165 -4.40 0.98 9.26
CA THR A 165 -4.40 -0.26 10.06
C THR A 165 -3.60 -0.11 11.35
N ASN A 166 -2.42 0.52 11.29
CA ASN A 166 -1.57 0.70 12.45
C ASN A 166 -2.22 1.63 13.48
N THR A 167 -2.74 2.78 13.05
CA THR A 167 -3.48 3.71 13.93
C THR A 167 -4.71 3.05 14.55
N HIS A 168 -5.42 2.19 13.82
CA HIS A 168 -6.51 1.40 14.37
C HIS A 168 -6.04 0.39 15.43
N LEU A 169 -4.95 -0.33 15.18
CA LEU A 169 -4.36 -1.28 16.14
C LEU A 169 -3.89 -0.57 17.41
N GLU A 170 -3.26 0.59 17.29
CA GLU A 170 -2.84 1.40 18.43
C GLU A 170 -4.04 1.84 19.28
N ALA A 171 -5.14 2.27 18.64
CA ALA A 171 -6.37 2.64 19.33
C ALA A 171 -6.99 1.45 20.08
N VAL A 172 -7.07 0.27 19.45
CA VAL A 172 -7.58 -0.96 20.07
C VAL A 172 -6.71 -1.40 21.25
N ASN A 173 -5.38 -1.36 21.09
CA ASN A 173 -4.45 -1.73 22.16
C ASN A 173 -4.58 -0.77 23.35
N ARG A 174 -4.70 0.53 23.09
CA ARG A 174 -4.95 1.52 24.13
C ARG A 174 -6.26 1.25 24.87
N GLN A 175 -7.35 0.99 24.15
CA GLN A 175 -8.63 0.66 24.76
C GLN A 175 -8.56 -0.62 25.61
N LEU A 176 -7.84 -1.64 25.13
CA LEU A 176 -7.63 -2.88 25.87
C LEU A 176 -6.86 -2.61 27.17
N LYS A 177 -5.79 -1.82 27.10
CA LYS A 177 -4.98 -1.43 28.26
C LYS A 177 -5.77 -0.60 29.27
N ASP A 178 -6.57 0.35 28.81
CA ASP A 178 -7.42 1.18 29.66
C ASP A 178 -8.48 0.31 30.36
N THR A 179 -9.08 -0.64 29.64
CA THR A 179 -10.05 -1.60 30.19
C THR A 179 -9.41 -2.50 31.25
N ASP A 180 -8.19 -2.99 31.00
CA ASP A 180 -7.47 -3.84 31.94
C ASP A 180 -7.12 -3.07 33.23
N GLN A 181 -6.68 -1.81 33.10
CA GLN A 181 -6.42 -0.94 34.25
C GLN A 181 -7.69 -0.61 35.04
N LEU A 182 -8.83 -0.40 34.37
CA LEU A 182 -10.11 -0.19 35.02
C LEU A 182 -10.54 -1.43 35.81
N LYS A 183 -10.37 -2.62 35.24
CA LYS A 183 -10.66 -3.89 35.90
C LYS A 183 -9.80 -4.06 37.16
N ASP A 184 -8.50 -3.79 37.09
CA ASP A 184 -7.60 -3.90 38.24
C ASP A 184 -7.96 -2.89 39.34
N ARG A 185 -8.30 -1.65 38.98
CA ARG A 185 -8.77 -0.64 39.94
C ARG A 185 -10.08 -1.05 40.60
N PHE A 186 -11.03 -1.57 39.81
CA PHE A 186 -12.31 -2.05 40.32
C PHE A 186 -12.11 -3.19 41.33
N LEU A 187 -11.28 -4.19 41.01
CA LEU A 187 -10.99 -5.32 41.92
C LEU A 187 -10.35 -4.84 43.23
N SER A 188 -9.42 -3.89 43.16
CA SER A 188 -8.77 -3.32 44.33
C SER A 188 -9.77 -2.60 45.26
N ILE A 189 -10.59 -1.71 44.69
CA ILE A 189 -11.61 -0.95 45.45
C ILE A 189 -12.65 -1.91 46.04
N ALA A 190 -13.22 -2.79 45.21
CA ALA A 190 -14.25 -3.73 45.65
C ALA A 190 -13.77 -4.59 46.82
N SER A 191 -12.53 -5.07 46.77
CA SER A 191 -11.98 -5.91 47.84
C SER A 191 -11.78 -5.14 49.15
N HIS A 192 -11.31 -3.89 49.09
CA HIS A 192 -11.19 -3.03 50.27
C HIS A 192 -12.57 -2.75 50.91
N GLU A 193 -13.54 -2.41 50.08
CA GLU A 193 -14.93 -2.15 50.51
C GLU A 193 -15.63 -3.41 51.03
N LEU A 194 -15.24 -4.61 50.60
CA LEU A 194 -15.73 -5.89 51.14
C LEU A 194 -15.03 -6.28 52.44
N LYS A 195 -13.73 -6.01 52.58
CA LYS A 195 -12.96 -6.40 53.78
C LYS A 195 -13.46 -5.71 55.05
N THR A 196 -13.92 -4.46 54.92
CA THR A 196 -14.46 -3.66 56.03
C THR A 196 -15.71 -4.28 56.67
N PRO A 197 -16.83 -4.52 55.95
CA PRO A 197 -18.02 -5.15 56.51
C PRO A 197 -17.76 -6.59 56.97
N ILE A 198 -16.92 -7.37 56.27
CA ILE A 198 -16.54 -8.73 56.69
C ILE A 198 -15.81 -8.69 58.05
N THR A 199 -14.88 -7.76 58.21
CA THR A 199 -14.14 -7.59 59.47
C THR A 199 -15.08 -7.20 60.61
N SER A 200 -16.07 -6.34 60.34
CA SER A 200 -17.10 -5.96 61.33
C SER A 200 -17.96 -7.15 61.74
N ILE A 201 -18.50 -7.92 60.78
CA ILE A 201 -19.32 -9.12 61.06
C ILE A 201 -18.52 -10.16 61.85
N ARG A 202 -17.28 -10.42 61.43
CA ARG A 202 -16.38 -11.36 62.13
C ARG A 202 -16.09 -10.89 63.55
N GLY A 203 -15.82 -9.60 63.75
CA GLY A 203 -15.59 -9.02 65.07
C GLY A 203 -16.80 -9.17 66.00
N GLN A 204 -18.00 -8.88 65.50
CA GLN A 204 -19.25 -9.06 66.25
C GLN A 204 -19.50 -10.53 66.59
N ALA A 205 -19.32 -11.45 65.64
CA ALA A 205 -19.47 -12.88 65.86
C ALA A 205 -18.47 -13.41 66.90
N GLN A 206 -17.20 -13.00 66.83
CA GLN A 206 -16.18 -13.39 67.82
C GLN A 206 -16.47 -12.84 69.22
N LEU A 207 -16.94 -11.59 69.33
CA LEU A 207 -17.33 -11.02 70.62
C LEU A 207 -18.54 -11.75 71.22
N ALA A 208 -19.53 -12.10 70.41
CA ALA A 208 -20.69 -12.86 70.83
C ALA A 208 -20.30 -14.29 71.28
N LEU A 209 -19.46 -15.00 70.51
CA LEU A 209 -18.91 -16.30 70.90
C LEU A 209 -18.14 -16.24 72.23
N ARG A 210 -17.29 -15.22 72.42
CA ARG A 210 -16.54 -15.01 73.67
C ARG A 210 -17.45 -14.75 74.88
N ARG A 211 -18.58 -14.06 74.70
CA ARG A 211 -19.57 -13.83 75.77
C ARG A 211 -20.30 -15.11 76.14
N LEU A 212 -20.74 -15.90 75.16
CA LEU A 212 -21.38 -17.19 75.37
C LEU A 212 -20.46 -18.19 76.09
N ALA A 213 -19.17 -18.21 75.73
CA ALA A 213 -18.18 -19.08 76.35
C ALA A 213 -17.96 -18.81 77.86
N LYS A 214 -18.26 -17.60 78.35
CA LYS A 214 -18.11 -17.21 79.77
C LYS A 214 -19.36 -17.50 80.63
N GLN A 215 -20.47 -17.93 80.02
CA GLN A 215 -21.72 -18.17 80.73
C GLN A 215 -21.69 -19.52 81.47
N LYS A 216 -21.98 -19.52 82.78
CA LYS A 216 -21.86 -20.71 83.65
C LYS A 216 -22.98 -21.76 83.47
N MET A 217 -24.16 -21.34 83.00
CA MET A 217 -25.29 -22.22 82.71
C MET A 217 -25.48 -22.30 81.19
N LYS A 218 -25.34 -23.50 80.62
CA LYS A 218 -25.56 -23.75 79.20
C LYS A 218 -26.98 -24.27 78.97
N THR A 219 -27.86 -23.42 78.45
CA THR A 219 -29.18 -23.81 77.95
C THR A 219 -29.07 -24.36 76.53
N GLN A 220 -30.02 -25.19 76.10
CA GLN A 220 -30.08 -25.72 74.73
C GLN A 220 -30.04 -24.60 73.68
N GLU A 221 -30.80 -23.52 73.89
CA GLU A 221 -30.83 -22.33 73.01
C GLU A 221 -29.46 -21.63 72.90
N LEU A 222 -28.67 -21.59 73.99
CA LEU A 222 -27.33 -20.99 73.98
C LEU A 222 -26.35 -21.84 73.16
N ASN A 223 -26.50 -23.17 73.19
CA ASN A 223 -25.69 -24.07 72.36
C ASN A 223 -26.02 -23.92 70.86
N GLU A 224 -27.30 -23.76 70.51
CA GLU A 224 -27.72 -23.51 69.12
C GLU A 224 -27.25 -22.15 68.60
N MET A 225 -27.33 -21.10 69.42
CA MET A 225 -26.82 -19.77 69.09
C MET A 225 -25.29 -19.76 68.96
N HIS A 226 -24.58 -20.49 69.82
CA HIS A 226 -23.14 -20.69 69.68
C HIS A 226 -22.79 -21.35 68.35
N SER A 227 -23.45 -22.46 68.00
CA SER A 227 -23.22 -23.15 66.72
C SER A 227 -23.48 -22.24 65.51
N THR A 228 -24.52 -21.40 65.57
CA THR A 228 -24.85 -20.47 64.49
C THR A 228 -23.79 -19.38 64.34
N LEU A 229 -23.32 -18.79 65.44
CA LEU A 229 -22.25 -17.78 65.42
C LEU A 229 -20.91 -18.36 64.96
N GLU A 230 -20.63 -19.61 65.32
CA GLU A 230 -19.44 -20.34 64.87
C GLU A 230 -19.47 -20.54 63.35
N LYS A 231 -20.62 -20.94 62.80
CA LYS A 231 -20.82 -21.00 61.34
C LYS A 231 -20.62 -19.63 60.68
N ILE A 232 -21.17 -18.55 61.23
CA ILE A 232 -20.97 -17.18 60.70
C ILE A 232 -19.49 -16.79 60.71
N ASN A 233 -18.77 -17.09 61.80
CA ASN A 233 -17.34 -16.81 61.92
C ASN A 233 -16.50 -17.64 60.92
N GLU A 234 -16.84 -18.90 60.70
CA GLU A 234 -16.18 -19.74 59.70
C GLU A 234 -16.43 -19.22 58.27
N GLN A 235 -17.68 -18.87 57.94
CA GLN A 235 -18.04 -18.34 56.61
C GLN A 235 -17.37 -16.99 56.33
N THR A 236 -17.32 -16.08 57.30
CA THR A 236 -16.60 -14.80 57.16
C THR A 236 -15.09 -14.99 57.02
N THR A 237 -14.52 -16.01 57.66
CA THR A 237 -13.10 -16.37 57.47
C THR A 237 -12.85 -16.85 56.05
N ARG A 238 -13.65 -17.78 55.53
CA ARG A 238 -13.54 -18.26 54.15
C ARG A 238 -13.70 -17.13 53.12
N LEU A 239 -14.66 -16.22 53.34
CA LEU A 239 -14.88 -15.08 52.46
C LEU A 239 -13.69 -14.11 52.46
N THR A 240 -13.04 -13.91 53.62
CA THR A 240 -11.82 -13.09 53.70
C THR A 240 -10.70 -13.69 52.85
N THR A 241 -10.47 -15.00 52.96
CA THR A 241 -9.45 -15.71 52.17
C THR A 241 -9.71 -15.59 50.67
N LEU A 242 -10.95 -15.78 50.22
CA LEU A 242 -11.32 -15.64 48.81
C LEU A 242 -11.08 -14.23 48.26
N VAL A 243 -11.41 -13.20 49.04
CA VAL A 243 -11.17 -11.80 48.65
C VAL A 243 -9.67 -11.50 48.55
N ASP A 244 -8.87 -12.02 49.49
CA ASP A 244 -7.42 -11.86 49.49
C ASP A 244 -6.76 -12.60 48.30
N GLU A 245 -7.19 -13.83 48.00
CA GLU A 245 -6.71 -14.59 46.83
C GLU A 245 -7.03 -13.90 45.50
N LEU A 246 -8.24 -13.33 45.37
CA LEU A 246 -8.64 -12.58 44.18
C LEU A 246 -7.75 -11.33 43.97
N LEU A 247 -7.42 -10.63 45.05
CA LEU A 247 -6.52 -9.47 45.03
C LEU A 247 -5.09 -9.84 44.66
N ASP A 248 -4.58 -10.95 45.20
CA ASP A 248 -3.23 -11.42 44.92
C ASP A 248 -3.07 -11.73 43.44
N VAL A 249 -4.04 -12.41 42.81
CA VAL A 249 -4.02 -12.69 41.37
C VAL A 249 -4.03 -11.42 40.52
N SER A 250 -4.81 -10.39 40.91
CA SER A 250 -4.82 -9.09 40.22
C SER A 250 -3.51 -8.31 40.42
N SER A 251 -2.92 -8.39 41.61
CA SER A 251 -1.65 -7.72 41.94
C SER A 251 -0.44 -8.36 41.23
N ILE A 252 -0.46 -9.68 41.06
CA ILE A 252 0.53 -10.44 40.28
C ILE A 252 0.45 -10.04 38.79
N ARG A 253 -0.76 -10.03 38.21
CA ARG A 253 -0.96 -9.65 36.80
C ARG A 253 -0.53 -8.22 36.49
N SER A 254 -0.72 -7.28 37.41
CA SER A 254 -0.32 -5.89 37.24
C SER A 254 1.17 -5.62 37.51
N GLY A 255 1.97 -6.66 37.81
CA GLY A 255 3.41 -6.55 38.04
C GLY A 255 3.79 -5.79 39.32
N LYS A 256 2.84 -5.59 40.26
CA LYS A 256 3.03 -4.76 41.46
C LYS A 256 3.57 -5.52 42.68
N ILE A 257 4.11 -6.74 42.51
CA ILE A 257 4.57 -7.54 43.65
C ILE A 257 5.84 -6.92 44.24
N GLN A 258 5.70 -6.26 45.38
CA GLN A 258 6.83 -6.02 46.30
C GLN A 258 6.94 -7.23 47.22
N LEU A 259 7.89 -8.13 46.94
CA LEU A 259 8.22 -9.26 47.80
C LEU A 259 8.80 -8.72 49.12
N HIS A 260 7.95 -8.63 50.14
CA HIS A 260 8.42 -8.40 51.51
C HIS A 260 8.88 -9.75 52.07
N LYS A 261 10.20 -9.95 52.07
CA LYS A 261 10.85 -11.06 52.77
C LYS A 261 10.55 -10.89 54.26
N ARG A 262 9.76 -11.80 54.84
CA ARG A 262 9.64 -11.89 56.30
C ARG A 262 10.99 -12.37 56.85
N GLU A 263 11.64 -11.52 57.62
CA GLU A 263 12.66 -11.92 58.60
C GLU A 263 12.01 -12.62 59.79
#